data_AF-A0A4V3DAG4-F1
#
_entry.id   AF-A0A4V3DAG4-F1
#
_cell.length_a   1.000
_cell.length_b   1.000
_cell.length_c   1.000
_cell.angle_alpha   90.00
_cell.angle_beta   90.00
_cell.angle_gamma   90.00
#
_symmetry.space_group_name_H-M   'P 1'
#
loop_
_entity.id
_entity.type
_entity.pdbx_description
1 polymer ?
#
loop_
_entity_poly.entity_id
_entity_poly.type
_entity_poly.pdbx_seq_one_letter_code
_entity_poly.pdbx_strand_id
1 'polypeptide(L)' 'MASKFIILGIAALLCAGASMLVEMFVFGGGVSPNRIVQESFFLPLSFILLLISGAFLIIGAMIKVAKASH' A
#
# COMPACT_ATOMS: atom_id res chain seq x y z
N MET A 1 -7.75 0.26 21.65
CA MET A 1 -6.90 1.14 20.81
C MET A 1 -6.20 0.29 19.77
N ALA A 2 -6.41 0.54 18.48
CA ALA A 2 -5.62 -0.12 17.43
C ALA A 2 -4.15 0.30 17.58
N SER A 3 -3.23 -0.65 17.39
CA SER A 3 -1.80 -0.33 17.37
C SER A 3 -1.53 0.72 16.30
N LYS A 4 -0.68 1.71 16.59
CA LYS A 4 -0.29 2.76 15.62
C LYS A 4 0.19 2.15 14.29
N PHE A 5 0.84 0.98 14.36
CA PHE A 5 1.25 0.20 13.19
C PHE A 5 0.08 -0.31 12.36
N ILE A 6 -1.02 -0.76 12.98
CA ILE A 6 -2.22 -1.19 12.23
C ILE A 6 -2.83 0.00 11.50
N ILE A 7 -2.92 1.16 12.15
CA ILE A 7 -3.47 2.38 11.54
C ILE A 7 -2.60 2.83 10.35
N LEU A 8 -1.28 2.87 10.52
CA LEU A 8 -0.34 3.20 9.44
C LEU A 8 -0.39 2.18 8.30
N GLY A 9 -0.54 0.89 8.61
CA GLY A 9 -0.69 -0.17 7.61
C GLY A 9 -1.96 -0.01 6.78
N ILE A 10 -3.10 0.31 7.42
CA ILE A 10 -4.37 0.60 6.72
C ILE A 10 -4.23 1.87 5.87
N ALA A 11 -3.62 2.93 6.40
CA ALA A 11 -3.42 4.17 5.64
C ALA A 11 -2.54 3.93 4.40
N ALA A 12 -1.45 3.18 4.54
CA ALA A 12 -0.60 2.79 3.41
C ALA A 12 -1.35 1.92 2.39
N LEU A 13 -2.25 1.03 2.84
CA LEU A 13 -3.09 0.21 1.96
C LEU A 13 -4.03 1.09 1.11
N LEU A 14 -4.67 2.07 1.75
CA LEU A 14 -5.55 3.01 1.07
C LEU A 14 -4.78 3.85 0.04
N CYS A 15 -3.56 4.30 0.39
CA CYS A 15 -2.70 5.00 -0.56
C CYS A 15 -2.27 4.11 -1.74
N ALA A 16 -1.94 2.84 -1.50
CA ALA A 16 -1.62 1.89 -2.57
C ALA A 16 -2.80 1.71 -3.51
N GLY A 17 -4.01 1.47 -2.96
CA GLY A 17 -5.23 1.35 -3.74
C GLY A 17 -5.55 2.63 -4.51
N ALA A 18 -5.42 3.80 -3.89
CA ALA A 18 -5.62 5.09 -4.55
C ALA A 18 -4.61 5.30 -5.69
N SER A 19 -3.35 4.88 -5.51
CA SER A 19 -2.32 4.97 -6.56
C SER A 19 -2.68 4.12 -7.78
N MET A 20 -3.14 2.88 -7.57
CA MET A 20 -3.62 2.01 -8.65
C MET A 20 -4.88 2.56 -9.33
N LEU A 21 -5.83 3.10 -8.56
CA LEU A 21 -7.04 3.71 -9.10
C LEU A 21 -6.71 4.94 -9.94
N VAL A 22 -5.80 5.81 -9.49
CA VAL A 22 -5.35 6.97 -10.25
C VAL A 22 -4.70 6.51 -11.57
N GLU A 23 -3.83 5.51 -11.53
CA GLU A 23 -3.24 4.93 -12.74
C GLU A 23 -4.31 4.41 -13.73
N MET A 24 -5.33 3.73 -13.22
CA MET A 24 -6.37 3.12 -14.05
C MET A 24 -7.33 4.17 -14.64
N PHE A 25 -7.82 5.09 -13.82
CA PHE A 25 -8.89 6.03 -14.18
C PHE A 25 -8.38 7.33 -14.81
N VAL A 26 -7.27 7.87 -14.32
CA VAL A 26 -6.72 9.15 -14.82
C VAL A 26 -5.83 8.90 -16.02
N PHE A 27 -5.08 7.80 -15.99
CA PHE A 27 -4.05 7.54 -16.97
C PHE A 27 -4.30 6.30 -17.86
N GLY A 28 -5.48 5.68 -17.73
CA GLY A 28 -6.03 4.71 -18.68
C GLY A 28 -5.52 3.29 -18.57
N GLY A 29 -4.85 2.93 -17.45
CA GLY A 29 -4.68 1.54 -16.98
C GLY A 29 -4.02 0.52 -17.92
N GLY A 30 -3.35 0.97 -18.98
CA GLY A 30 -2.88 0.11 -20.05
C GLY A 30 -1.44 0.39 -20.46
N VAL A 31 -0.66 -0.70 -20.55
CA VAL A 31 0.73 -0.72 -21.01
C VAL A 31 0.77 -0.13 -22.42
N SER A 32 1.41 1.02 -22.57
CA SER A 32 1.50 1.73 -23.86
C SER A 32 2.88 2.34 -24.02
N PRO A 33 3.53 2.21 -25.20
CA PRO A 33 4.84 2.80 -25.47
C PRO A 33 4.89 4.31 -25.25
N ASN A 34 3.75 5.01 -25.33
CA ASN A 34 3.68 6.45 -25.09
C ASN A 34 3.49 6.84 -23.61
N ARG A 35 3.41 5.86 -22.69
CA ARG A 35 3.11 6.05 -21.25
C ARG A 35 4.27 5.61 -20.34
N ILE A 36 5.51 5.76 -20.80
CA ILE A 36 6.74 5.37 -20.06
C ILE A 36 6.79 5.96 -18.65
N VAL A 37 6.33 7.20 -18.46
CA VAL A 37 6.31 7.89 -17.15
C VAL A 37 5.38 7.19 -16.15
N GLN A 38 4.30 6.58 -16.63
CA GLN A 38 3.26 6.00 -15.80
C GLN A 38 3.65 4.61 -15.29
N GLU A 39 4.17 3.75 -16.18
CA GLU A 39 4.70 2.42 -15.80
C GLU A 39 5.93 2.53 -14.91
N SER A 40 6.80 3.51 -15.16
CA SER A 40 8.03 3.68 -14.39
C SER A 40 7.80 4.26 -12.99
N PHE A 41 6.62 4.82 -12.72
CA PHE A 41 6.33 5.52 -11.46
C PHE A 41 5.21 4.85 -10.65
N PHE A 42 4.01 4.67 -11.20
CA PHE A 42 2.83 4.24 -10.43
C PHE A 42 2.89 2.76 -10.03
N LEU A 43 3.40 1.90 -10.91
CA LEU A 43 3.50 0.47 -10.65
C LEU A 43 4.54 0.16 -9.55
N PRO A 44 5.79 0.70 -9.59
CA PRO A 44 6.72 0.60 -8.46
C PRO A 44 6.20 1.25 -7.18
N LEU A 45 5.55 2.42 -7.27
CA LEU A 45 5.03 3.12 -6.09
C LEU A 45 3.92 2.33 -5.40
N SER A 46 2.94 1.85 -6.17
CA SER A 46 1.83 1.03 -5.64
C SER A 46 2.37 -0.24 -4.97
N PHE A 47 3.38 -0.88 -5.58
CA PHE A 47 4.02 -2.07 -5.02
C PHE A 47 4.75 -1.78 -3.70
N ILE A 48 5.54 -0.70 -3.63
CA ILE A 48 6.24 -0.30 -2.40
C ILE A 48 5.24 0.04 -1.29
N LEU A 49 4.16 0.77 -1.60
CA LEU A 49 3.11 1.10 -0.63
C LEU A 49 2.41 -0.16 -0.10
N LEU A 50 2.19 -1.15 -0.96
CA LEU A 50 1.57 -2.42 -0.58
C LEU A 50 2.50 -3.25 0.32
N LEU A 51 3.81 -3.27 0.04
CA LEU A 51 4.81 -3.89 0.90
C LEU A 51 4.89 -3.20 2.28
N ILE A 52 4.93 -1.87 2.31
CA ILE A 52 4.95 -1.09 3.55
C ILE A 52 3.68 -1.34 4.36
N SER A 53 2.52 -1.38 3.70
CA SER A 53 1.24 -1.72 4.32
C SER A 53 1.30 -3.10 4.97
N GLY A 54 1.72 -4.12 4.22
CA GLY A 54 1.86 -5.49 4.72
C GLY A 54 2.78 -5.57 5.94
N ALA A 55 3.96 -4.95 5.87
CA ALA A 55 4.92 -4.92 6.96
C ALA A 55 4.31 -4.31 8.24
N PHE A 56 3.64 -3.17 8.13
CA PHE A 56 3.01 -2.51 9.28
C PHE A 56 1.83 -3.30 9.85
N LEU A 57 1.03 -3.95 9.00
CA LEU A 57 -0.06 -4.80 9.46
C LEU A 57 0.46 -6.04 10.20
N ILE A 58 1.50 -6.70 9.69
CA ILE A 58 2.14 -7.86 10.33
C ILE A 58 2.72 -7.46 11.69
N ILE A 59 3.53 -6.41 11.74
CA ILE A 59 4.13 -5.91 13.00
C ILE A 59 3.03 -5.52 14.00
N GLY A 60 2.01 -4.81 13.53
CA GLY A 60 0.88 -4.41 14.35
C GLY A 60 0.10 -5.60 14.92
N ALA A 61 -0.08 -6.66 14.13
CA ALA A 61 -0.72 -7.90 14.55
C ALA A 61 0.15 -8.67 15.57
N MET A 62 1.44 -8.82 15.31
CA MET A 62 2.38 -9.49 16.24
C MET A 62 2.41 -8.80 17.61
N ILE A 63 2.48 -7.46 17.64
CA ILE A 63 2.44 -6.69 18.90
C ILE A 63 1.11 -6.92 19.63
N LYS A 64 -0.01 -6.95 18.89
CA LYS A 64 -1.33 -7.17 19.49
C LYS A 64 -1.44 -8.58 20.08
N VAL A 65 -0.93 -9.59 19.39
CA VAL A 65 -0.91 -10.99 19.86
C VAL A 65 -0.01 -11.12 21.08
N ALA A 66 1.20 -10.58 21.05
CA ALA A 66 2.14 -10.61 22.18
C ALA A 66 1.56 -9.94 23.44
N LYS A 67 0.78 -8.87 23.28
CA LYS A 67 0.09 -8.23 24.40
C LYS A 67 -1.09 -9.02 24.94
N ALA A 68 -1.69 -9.92 24.15
CA ALA A 68 -2.79 -10.77 24.58
C ALA A 68 -2.33 -12.06 25.28
N SER A 69 -1.05 -12.44 25.09
CA SER A 69 -0.44 -13.62 25.71
C SER A 69 0.23 -13.35 27.07
N HIS A 70 0.19 -12.11 27.55
CA HIS A 70 0.65 -11.67 28.87
C HIS A 70 -0.53 -11.17 29.71
#